data_AF-A0A4R5MKH1-F1
#
_entry.id   AF-A0A4R5MKH1-F1
#
_cell.length_a   1.000
_cell.length_b   1.000
_cell.length_c   1.000
_cell.angle_alpha   90.00
_cell.angle_beta   90.00
_cell.angle_gamma   90.00
#
_symmetry.space_group_name_H-M   'P 1'
#
loop_
_entity.id
_entity.type
_entity.pdbx_description
1 polymer ?
#
loop_
_entity_poly.entity_id
_entity_poly.type
_entity_poly.pdbx_seq_one_letter_code
_entity_poly.pdbx_strand_id
1 'polypeptide(L)'
;MSHSGFAQDEFDIIRIYKKALVKSDSLLANGDISEINLDELMTVTNKLNNQHPSGYVDQALKYFKESRFNESGFLYNLAKMRLVDWNKNNVGVYYDFYGDQKVELEEGVFLYLAADIDNYKKVLELALKYYRENDYLFISKKPGYHKAEISEDYKEMLSAFDKDRETLKQGLYETREDMRKKVEGLYLMLISNEKN
;
A
#
# COMPACT_ATOMS: atom_id res chain seq x y z
N MET A 1 0.60 -32.19 13.67
CA MET A 1 1.47 -31.14 14.23
C MET A 1 1.84 -30.17 13.12
N SER A 2 1.22 -28.98 13.07
CA SER A 2 1.69 -27.78 12.31
C SER A 2 0.77 -26.54 12.48
N HIS A 3 -0.03 -26.44 13.54
CA HIS A 3 -0.94 -25.29 13.74
C HIS A 3 -0.26 -24.05 14.37
N SER A 4 1.05 -24.09 14.65
CA SER A 4 1.75 -23.00 15.37
C SER A 4 2.31 -21.90 14.45
N GLY A 5 2.49 -22.14 13.15
CA GLY A 5 3.05 -21.14 12.23
C GLY A 5 2.03 -20.07 11.82
N PHE A 6 0.83 -20.51 11.39
CA PHE A 6 -0.22 -19.61 10.90
C PHE A 6 -0.72 -18.62 11.95
N ALA A 7 -0.86 -19.05 13.21
CA ALA A 7 -1.29 -18.17 14.30
C ALA A 7 -0.24 -17.10 14.62
N GLN A 8 1.05 -17.42 14.48
CA GLN A 8 2.12 -16.47 14.80
C GLN A 8 2.27 -15.38 13.72
N ASP A 9 2.07 -15.76 12.46
CA ASP A 9 2.04 -14.82 11.33
C ASP A 9 0.82 -13.87 11.43
N GLU A 10 -0.37 -14.39 11.76
CA GLU A 10 -1.57 -13.56 12.02
C GLU A 10 -1.36 -12.57 13.19
N PHE A 11 -0.68 -12.99 14.25
CA PHE A 11 -0.40 -12.12 15.40
C PHE A 11 0.62 -11.03 15.08
N ASP A 12 1.61 -11.33 14.26
CA ASP A 12 2.59 -10.33 13.82
C ASP A 12 1.95 -9.27 12.92
N ILE A 13 1.04 -9.64 12.02
CA ILE A 13 0.34 -8.64 11.21
C ILE A 13 -0.57 -7.74 12.06
N ILE A 14 -1.32 -8.29 13.01
CA ILE A 14 -2.18 -7.49 13.91
C ILE A 14 -1.34 -6.47 14.68
N ARG A 15 -0.13 -6.86 15.16
CA ARG A 15 0.80 -5.94 15.82
C ARG A 15 1.25 -4.82 14.88
N ILE A 16 1.54 -5.12 13.61
CA ILE A 16 1.95 -4.10 12.63
C ILE A 16 0.78 -3.17 12.28
N TYR A 17 -0.44 -3.68 12.11
CA TYR A 17 -1.64 -2.85 11.94
C TYR A 17 -1.86 -1.91 13.13
N LYS A 18 -1.66 -2.41 14.36
CA LYS A 18 -1.74 -1.56 15.55
C LYS A 18 -0.66 -0.47 15.54
N LYS A 19 0.56 -0.77 15.08
CA LYS A 19 1.61 0.26 14.89
C LYS A 19 1.22 1.29 13.84
N ALA A 20 0.63 0.87 12.72
CA ALA A 20 0.14 1.78 11.68
C ALA A 20 -0.94 2.75 12.21
N LEU A 21 -1.89 2.24 12.99
CA LEU A 21 -2.91 3.04 13.68
C LEU A 21 -2.28 4.04 14.65
N VAL A 22 -1.43 3.57 15.57
CA VAL A 22 -0.79 4.43 16.58
C VAL A 22 0.06 5.52 15.93
N LYS A 23 0.85 5.17 14.90
CA LYS A 23 1.69 6.14 14.20
C LYS A 23 0.85 7.18 13.47
N SER A 24 -0.18 6.77 12.74
CA SER A 24 -1.06 7.70 12.03
C SER A 24 -1.85 8.61 12.97
N ASP A 25 -2.36 8.09 14.09
CA ASP A 25 -3.03 8.91 15.11
C ASP A 25 -2.08 9.93 15.76
N SER A 26 -0.85 9.53 16.08
CA SER A 26 0.15 10.42 16.68
C SER A 26 0.54 11.55 15.73
N LEU A 27 0.69 11.23 14.44
CA LEU A 27 1.02 12.20 13.40
C LEU A 27 -0.11 13.22 13.23
N LEU A 28 -1.36 12.76 13.15
CA LEU A 28 -2.53 13.63 13.13
C LEU A 28 -2.64 14.54 14.35
N ALA A 29 -2.41 14.00 15.55
CA ALA A 29 -2.51 14.77 16.79
C ALA A 29 -1.45 15.88 16.90
N ASN A 30 -0.26 15.64 16.35
CA ASN A 30 0.86 16.60 16.37
C ASN A 30 0.86 17.53 15.15
N GLY A 31 0.01 17.28 14.15
CA GLY A 31 0.00 18.01 12.87
C GLY A 31 1.19 17.68 11.96
N ASP A 32 1.99 16.68 12.32
CA ASP A 32 3.16 16.25 11.57
C ASP A 32 2.76 15.13 10.62
N ILE A 33 3.06 15.26 9.33
CA ILE A 33 2.94 14.16 8.37
C ILE A 33 4.31 13.49 8.29
N SER A 34 4.38 12.16 8.36
CA SER A 34 5.65 11.45 8.15
C SER A 34 6.27 11.87 6.83
N GLU A 35 7.48 12.40 6.88
CA GLU A 35 8.21 12.75 5.66
C GLU A 35 8.51 11.48 4.84
N ILE A 36 8.58 11.65 3.53
CA ILE A 36 8.98 10.60 2.59
C ILE A 36 10.46 10.79 2.31
N ASN A 37 11.29 9.78 2.57
CA ASN A 37 12.69 9.81 2.12
C ASN A 37 12.73 9.57 0.60
N LEU A 38 12.55 10.64 -0.18
CA LEU A 38 12.43 10.57 -1.63
C LEU A 38 13.69 10.01 -2.30
N ASP A 39 14.88 10.38 -1.85
CA ASP A 39 16.13 9.95 -2.48
C ASP A 39 16.33 8.43 -2.37
N GLU A 40 16.10 7.89 -1.17
CA GLU A 40 16.16 6.45 -0.95
C GLU A 40 15.03 5.73 -1.71
N LEU A 41 13.80 6.25 -1.63
CA LEU A 41 12.65 5.67 -2.30
C LEU A 41 12.87 5.55 -3.81
N MET A 42 13.32 6.62 -4.47
CA MET A 42 13.59 6.63 -5.90
C MET A 42 14.77 5.73 -6.26
N THR A 43 15.81 5.70 -5.43
CA THR A 43 16.95 4.77 -5.61
C THR A 43 16.48 3.32 -5.61
N VAL A 44 15.63 2.94 -4.66
CA VAL A 44 15.08 1.59 -4.57
C VAL A 44 14.12 1.29 -5.72
N THR A 45 13.25 2.24 -6.07
CA THR A 45 12.25 2.07 -7.13
C THR A 45 12.90 1.90 -8.50
N ASN A 46 13.98 2.63 -8.77
CA ASN A 46 14.78 2.47 -9.99
C ASN A 46 15.41 1.07 -10.11
N LYS A 47 15.86 0.49 -8.98
CA LYS A 47 16.39 -0.88 -8.97
C LYS A 47 15.30 -1.92 -9.27
N LEU A 48 14.08 -1.69 -8.78
CA LEU A 48 12.92 -2.56 -9.01
C LEU A 48 12.40 -2.49 -10.46
N ASN A 49 12.75 -1.46 -11.24
CA ASN A 49 12.21 -1.24 -12.57
C ASN A 49 12.52 -2.35 -13.59
N ASN A 50 13.51 -3.20 -13.30
CA ASN A 50 13.87 -4.38 -14.08
C ASN A 50 13.35 -5.70 -13.50
N GLN A 51 12.47 -5.64 -12.49
CA GLN A 51 11.93 -6.83 -11.80
C GLN A 51 10.45 -7.02 -12.13
N HIS A 52 9.90 -8.19 -11.81
CA HIS A 52 8.48 -8.49 -11.87
C HIS A 52 7.68 -7.64 -10.86
N PRO A 53 6.35 -7.37 -11.06
CA PRO A 53 5.59 -6.52 -10.14
C PRO A 53 5.61 -6.99 -8.68
N SER A 54 5.78 -8.29 -8.44
CA SER A 54 5.94 -8.87 -7.10
C SER A 54 7.13 -8.29 -6.32
N GLY A 55 8.23 -7.92 -6.99
CA GLY A 55 9.38 -7.31 -6.30
C GLY A 55 9.04 -5.95 -5.67
N TYR A 56 8.08 -5.22 -6.24
CA TYR A 56 7.55 -4.00 -5.62
C TYR A 56 6.72 -4.30 -4.37
N VAL A 57 5.93 -5.37 -4.40
CA VAL A 57 5.13 -5.82 -3.25
C VAL A 57 6.03 -6.28 -2.12
N ASP A 58 7.06 -7.07 -2.40
CA ASP A 58 8.04 -7.53 -1.40
C ASP A 58 8.72 -6.34 -0.70
N GLN A 59 9.14 -5.34 -1.49
CA GLN A 59 9.77 -4.15 -0.95
C GLN A 59 8.77 -3.23 -0.21
N ALA A 60 7.53 -3.15 -0.66
CA ALA A 60 6.47 -2.45 0.06
C ALA A 60 6.25 -3.11 1.43
N LEU A 61 6.17 -4.44 1.49
CA LEU A 61 6.00 -5.19 2.74
C LEU A 61 7.18 -4.98 3.69
N LYS A 62 8.40 -4.92 3.17
CA LYS A 62 9.58 -4.59 3.96
C LYS A 62 9.45 -3.19 4.60
N TYR A 63 9.10 -2.18 3.80
CA TYR A 63 8.85 -0.83 4.33
C TYR A 63 7.69 -0.78 5.32
N PHE A 64 6.63 -1.55 5.08
CA PHE A 64 5.50 -1.67 5.98
C PHE A 64 5.94 -2.20 7.36
N LYS A 65 6.72 -3.28 7.39
CA LYS A 65 7.29 -3.87 8.61
C LYS A 65 8.24 -2.91 9.34
N GLU A 66 8.94 -2.07 8.60
CA GLU A 66 9.83 -1.00 9.11
C GLU A 66 9.07 0.28 9.52
N SER A 67 7.72 0.28 9.47
CA SER A 67 6.87 1.44 9.78
C SER A 67 7.09 2.65 8.84
N ARG A 68 7.59 2.39 7.64
CA ARG A 68 7.78 3.34 6.53
C ARG A 68 6.56 3.33 5.62
N PHE A 69 5.43 3.74 6.19
CA PHE A 69 4.11 3.52 5.59
C PHE A 69 3.88 4.33 4.31
N ASN A 70 4.46 5.52 4.19
CA ASN A 70 4.36 6.32 2.97
C ASN A 70 5.12 5.69 1.80
N GLU A 71 6.35 5.23 2.03
CA GLU A 71 7.13 4.53 1.02
C GLU A 71 6.51 3.18 0.65
N SER A 72 5.97 2.47 1.65
CA SER A 72 5.17 1.25 1.42
C SER A 72 3.97 1.54 0.53
N GLY A 73 3.20 2.58 0.85
CA GLY A 73 2.02 2.97 0.08
C GLY A 73 2.36 3.40 -1.34
N PHE A 74 3.47 4.13 -1.52
CA PHE A 74 3.97 4.48 -2.85
C PHE A 74 4.27 3.22 -3.68
N LEU A 75 5.07 2.30 -3.12
CA LEU A 75 5.49 1.10 -3.85
C LEU A 75 4.31 0.18 -4.15
N TYR A 76 3.37 0.02 -3.21
CA TYR A 76 2.19 -0.81 -3.42
C TYR A 76 1.28 -0.26 -4.52
N ASN A 77 1.03 1.05 -4.55
CA ASN A 77 0.24 1.67 -5.62
C ASN A 77 0.96 1.59 -6.98
N LEU A 78 2.29 1.78 -7.01
CA LEU A 78 3.08 1.58 -8.21
C LEU A 78 3.03 0.12 -8.69
N ALA A 79 3.11 -0.86 -7.78
CA ALA A 79 3.01 -2.28 -8.08
C ALA A 79 1.69 -2.62 -8.78
N LYS A 80 0.56 -2.09 -8.28
CA LYS A 80 -0.76 -2.26 -8.91
C LYS A 80 -0.80 -1.75 -10.35
N MET A 81 -0.24 -0.57 -10.62
CA MET A 81 -0.18 -0.05 -12.00
C MET A 81 0.75 -0.90 -12.89
N ARG A 82 1.92 -1.30 -12.37
CA ARG A 82 2.86 -2.18 -13.09
C ARG A 82 2.30 -3.58 -13.35
N LEU A 83 1.41 -4.06 -12.49
CA LEU A 83 0.69 -5.31 -12.68
C LEU A 83 -0.29 -5.25 -13.86
N VAL A 84 -1.06 -4.18 -13.97
CA VAL A 84 -1.94 -3.95 -15.13
C VAL A 84 -1.10 -3.89 -16.41
N ASP A 85 0.03 -3.18 -16.36
CA ASP A 85 1.03 -3.10 -17.43
C ASP A 85 1.51 -4.50 -17.85
N TRP A 86 1.87 -5.33 -16.87
CA TRP A 86 2.33 -6.69 -17.10
C TRP A 86 1.24 -7.57 -17.72
N ASN A 87 0.02 -7.57 -17.16
CA ASN A 87 -1.10 -8.39 -17.63
C ASN A 87 -1.52 -8.02 -19.06
N LYS A 88 -1.48 -6.73 -19.41
CA LYS A 88 -1.80 -6.25 -20.75
C LYS A 88 -0.77 -6.70 -21.80
N ASN A 89 0.51 -6.72 -21.43
CA ASN A 89 1.62 -6.95 -22.36
C ASN A 89 2.13 -8.41 -22.37
N ASN A 90 1.55 -9.30 -21.55
CA ASN A 90 1.88 -10.72 -21.49
C ASN A 90 0.65 -11.58 -21.82
N VAL A 91 0.14 -11.42 -23.05
CA VAL A 91 -1.06 -12.16 -23.53
C VAL A 91 -0.87 -13.66 -23.32
N GLY A 92 -1.83 -14.30 -22.64
CA GLY A 92 -1.81 -15.73 -22.32
C GLY A 92 -1.21 -16.09 -20.96
N VAL A 93 -0.67 -15.11 -20.22
CA VAL A 93 -0.23 -15.28 -18.83
C VAL A 93 -0.87 -14.20 -17.98
N TYR A 94 -1.69 -14.61 -17.00
CA TYR A 94 -2.31 -13.70 -16.03
C TYR A 94 -1.63 -13.86 -14.68
N TYR A 95 -1.40 -12.74 -14.01
CA TYR A 95 -0.89 -12.67 -12.66
C TYR A 95 -1.77 -11.72 -11.87
N ASP A 96 -2.05 -12.09 -10.63
CA ASP A 96 -2.54 -11.19 -9.62
C ASP A 96 -1.60 -11.34 -8.42
N PHE A 97 -1.54 -10.30 -7.60
CA PHE A 97 -1.03 -10.49 -6.26
C PHE A 97 -2.00 -11.45 -5.56
N TYR A 98 -1.48 -12.55 -5.01
CA TYR A 98 -2.29 -13.53 -4.29
C TYR A 98 -1.70 -13.75 -2.90
N GLY A 99 -2.56 -14.11 -1.97
CA GLY A 99 -2.17 -14.48 -0.61
C GLY A 99 -2.14 -13.32 0.38
N ASP A 100 -1.71 -13.65 1.59
CA ASP A 100 -1.85 -12.81 2.77
C ASP A 100 -1.13 -11.46 2.60
N GLN A 101 0.07 -11.44 2.00
CA GLN A 101 0.87 -10.24 1.78
C GLN A 101 0.14 -9.10 1.04
N LYS A 102 -0.75 -9.43 0.09
CA LYS A 102 -1.57 -8.42 -0.61
C LYS A 102 -2.56 -7.79 0.36
N VAL A 103 -3.29 -8.63 1.10
CA VAL A 103 -4.28 -8.20 2.08
C VAL A 103 -3.62 -7.39 3.19
N GLU A 104 -2.46 -7.86 3.68
CA GLU A 104 -1.60 -7.19 4.65
C GLU A 104 -1.27 -5.76 4.23
N LEU A 105 -0.78 -5.61 2.99
CA LEU A 105 -0.41 -4.30 2.47
C LEU A 105 -1.62 -3.43 2.18
N GLU A 106 -2.68 -4.00 1.61
CA GLU A 106 -3.88 -3.26 1.23
C GLU A 106 -4.57 -2.67 2.46
N GLU A 107 -4.86 -3.49 3.46
CA GLU A 107 -5.49 -3.04 4.70
C GLU A 107 -4.53 -2.16 5.52
N GLY A 108 -3.26 -2.58 5.64
CA GLY A 108 -2.28 -1.91 6.48
C GLY A 108 -1.88 -0.51 5.98
N VAL A 109 -1.62 -0.38 4.68
CA VAL A 109 -1.36 0.92 4.05
C VAL A 109 -2.60 1.81 4.13
N PHE A 110 -3.80 1.24 3.90
CA PHE A 110 -5.04 1.99 4.02
C PHE A 110 -5.23 2.57 5.43
N LEU A 111 -5.07 1.75 6.47
CA LEU A 111 -5.18 2.16 7.87
C LEU A 111 -4.30 3.37 8.20
N TYR A 112 -3.10 3.43 7.62
CA TYR A 112 -2.19 4.54 7.81
C TYR A 112 -2.56 5.77 6.96
N LEU A 113 -2.74 5.59 5.65
CA LEU A 113 -2.95 6.72 4.73
C LEU A 113 -4.32 7.38 4.90
N ALA A 114 -5.38 6.62 5.18
CA ALA A 114 -6.73 7.14 5.33
C ALA A 114 -6.91 8.09 6.53
N ALA A 115 -5.93 8.13 7.44
CA ALA A 115 -5.90 9.08 8.55
C ALA A 115 -5.79 10.53 8.06
N ASP A 116 -5.03 10.76 6.98
CA ASP A 116 -4.76 12.09 6.44
C ASP A 116 -4.97 12.09 4.92
N ILE A 117 -6.04 12.76 4.51
CA ILE A 117 -6.45 12.88 3.11
C ILE A 117 -5.38 13.55 2.23
N ASP A 118 -4.63 14.53 2.74
CA ASP A 118 -3.60 15.23 1.97
C ASP A 118 -2.36 14.35 1.81
N ASN A 119 -1.96 13.64 2.86
CA ASN A 119 -0.88 12.66 2.77
C ASN A 119 -1.24 11.51 1.82
N TYR A 120 -2.47 11.00 1.89
CA TYR A 120 -2.93 9.94 1.00
C TYR A 120 -2.87 10.41 -0.46
N LYS A 121 -3.42 11.60 -0.75
CA LYS A 121 -3.34 12.21 -2.08
C LYS A 121 -1.90 12.31 -2.57
N LYS A 122 -1.00 12.86 -1.73
CA LYS A 122 0.42 13.03 -2.05
C LYS A 122 1.11 11.72 -2.42
N VAL A 123 0.88 10.65 -1.67
CA VAL A 123 1.48 9.33 -1.94
C VAL A 123 0.97 8.75 -3.26
N LEU A 124 -0.33 8.86 -3.53
CA LEU A 124 -0.94 8.41 -4.79
C LEU A 124 -0.44 9.20 -5.99
N GLU A 125 -0.38 10.52 -5.89
CA GLU A 125 0.14 11.40 -6.95
C GLU A 125 1.61 11.10 -7.25
N LEU A 126 2.42 10.84 -6.22
CA LEU A 126 3.83 10.49 -6.40
C LEU A 126 3.99 9.17 -7.17
N ALA A 127 3.24 8.14 -6.79
CA ALA A 127 3.25 6.85 -7.49
C ALA A 127 2.79 6.99 -8.95
N LEU A 128 1.72 7.76 -9.16
CA LEU A 128 1.15 8.01 -10.48
C LEU A 128 2.11 8.78 -11.39
N LYS A 129 2.72 9.84 -10.86
CA LYS A 129 3.72 10.63 -11.56
C LYS A 129 4.87 9.74 -12.00
N TYR A 130 5.41 8.93 -11.09
CA TYR A 130 6.50 8.00 -11.40
C TYR A 130 6.08 7.03 -12.52
N TYR A 131 4.90 6.43 -12.44
CA TYR A 131 4.39 5.50 -13.46
C TYR A 131 4.27 6.15 -14.85
N ARG A 132 3.75 7.37 -14.91
CA ARG A 132 3.61 8.14 -16.16
C ARG A 132 4.97 8.43 -16.80
N GLU A 133 5.89 8.95 -15.99
CA GLU A 133 7.20 9.44 -16.44
C GLU A 133 8.20 8.32 -16.75
N ASN A 134 8.02 7.12 -16.17
CA ASN A 134 9.00 6.04 -16.28
C ASN A 134 8.40 4.78 -16.92
N ASP A 135 9.06 4.27 -17.95
CA ASP A 135 8.70 3.00 -18.55
C ASP A 135 9.07 1.82 -17.66
N TYR A 136 8.31 0.74 -17.78
CA TYR A 136 8.57 -0.49 -17.03
C TYR A 136 9.62 -1.34 -17.76
N LEU A 137 10.88 -1.21 -17.36
CA LEU A 137 12.00 -1.82 -18.08
C LEU A 137 11.95 -3.35 -18.14
N PHE A 138 11.25 -3.99 -17.19
CA PHE A 138 11.02 -5.43 -17.20
C PHE A 138 10.30 -5.93 -18.47
N ILE A 139 9.42 -5.13 -19.07
CA ILE A 139 8.64 -5.52 -20.26
C ILE A 139 8.78 -4.56 -21.44
N SER A 140 9.30 -3.34 -21.26
CA SER A 140 9.33 -2.32 -22.31
C SER A 140 10.21 -2.64 -23.51
N LYS A 141 11.14 -3.60 -23.35
CA LYS A 141 11.98 -4.11 -24.45
C LYS A 141 11.25 -5.09 -25.37
N LYS A 142 10.02 -5.51 -25.03
CA LYS A 142 9.23 -6.42 -25.88
C LYS A 142 8.67 -5.67 -27.09
N PRO A 143 8.74 -6.24 -28.30
CA PRO A 143 8.08 -5.67 -29.48
C PRO A 143 6.59 -5.44 -29.22
N GLY A 144 6.08 -4.25 -29.53
CA GLY A 144 4.67 -3.89 -29.33
C GLY A 144 4.29 -3.52 -27.89
N TYR A 145 5.26 -3.24 -27.02
CA TYR A 145 4.97 -2.70 -25.68
C TYR A 145 4.15 -1.41 -25.78
N HIS A 146 3.03 -1.42 -25.07
CA HIS A 146 2.23 -0.22 -24.83
C HIS A 146 1.93 -0.12 -23.35
N LYS A 147 2.38 0.99 -22.74
CA LYS A 147 2.03 1.32 -21.36
C LYS A 147 0.50 1.31 -21.21
N ALA A 148 0.02 0.62 -20.20
CA ALA A 148 -1.39 0.56 -19.87
C ALA A 148 -1.87 1.96 -19.46
N GLU A 149 -3.07 2.30 -19.90
CA GLU A 149 -3.74 3.48 -19.39
C GLU A 149 -4.00 3.30 -17.90
N ILE A 150 -3.94 4.41 -17.17
CA ILE A 150 -4.31 4.44 -15.75
C ILE A 150 -5.79 4.10 -15.66
N SER A 151 -6.16 3.17 -14.77
CA SER A 151 -7.55 2.78 -14.59
C SER A 151 -8.42 3.96 -14.20
N GLU A 152 -9.70 3.91 -14.57
CA GLU A 152 -10.63 4.99 -14.28
C GLU A 152 -10.79 5.17 -12.76
N ASP A 153 -10.78 4.09 -11.99
CA ASP A 153 -10.81 4.12 -10.52
C ASP A 153 -9.73 5.04 -9.91
N TYR A 154 -8.49 5.02 -10.43
CA TYR A 154 -7.43 5.91 -9.94
C TYR A 154 -7.70 7.37 -10.30
N LYS A 155 -8.28 7.63 -11.49
CA LYS A 155 -8.62 8.99 -11.92
C LYS A 155 -9.80 9.54 -11.13
N GLU A 156 -10.82 8.71 -10.90
CA GLU A 156 -11.99 9.04 -10.08
C GLU A 156 -11.57 9.33 -8.65
N MET A 157 -10.73 8.46 -8.05
CA MET A 157 -10.22 8.68 -6.71
C MET A 157 -9.45 10.00 -6.58
N LEU A 158 -8.53 10.30 -7.52
CA LEU A 158 -7.82 11.58 -7.56
C LEU A 158 -8.76 12.78 -7.76
N SER A 159 -9.78 12.65 -8.61
CA SER A 159 -10.78 13.70 -8.78
C SER A 159 -11.59 13.91 -7.51
N ALA A 160 -11.90 12.86 -6.75
CA ALA A 160 -12.64 12.94 -5.49
C ALA A 160 -11.84 13.65 -4.39
N PHE A 161 -10.50 13.52 -4.37
CA PHE A 161 -9.63 14.29 -3.47
C PHE A 161 -9.76 15.82 -3.67
N ASP A 162 -10.13 16.27 -4.87
CA ASP A 162 -10.24 17.69 -5.22
C ASP A 162 -11.67 18.22 -5.21
N LYS A 163 -12.63 17.47 -5.78
CA LYS A 163 -14.00 17.95 -6.01
C LYS A 163 -14.97 17.60 -4.88
N ASP A 164 -14.77 16.44 -4.27
CA ASP A 164 -15.67 15.86 -3.27
C ASP A 164 -14.94 15.60 -1.95
N ARG A 165 -13.98 16.47 -1.63
CA ARG A 165 -12.98 16.28 -0.57
C ARG A 165 -13.58 15.90 0.78
N GLU A 166 -14.63 16.59 1.25
CA GLU A 166 -15.25 16.31 2.55
C GLU A 166 -16.00 14.97 2.55
N THR A 167 -16.69 14.64 1.46
CA THR A 167 -17.36 13.33 1.30
C THR A 167 -16.33 12.20 1.30
N LEU A 168 -15.24 12.37 0.54
CA LEU A 168 -14.16 11.39 0.51
C LEU A 168 -13.50 11.24 1.89
N LYS A 169 -13.20 12.36 2.57
CA LYS A 169 -12.62 12.36 3.91
C LYS A 169 -13.50 11.61 4.90
N GLN A 170 -14.82 11.84 4.86
CA GLN A 170 -15.78 11.16 5.72
C GLN A 170 -15.80 9.65 5.43
N GLY A 171 -15.86 9.24 4.16
CA GLY A 171 -15.85 7.82 3.79
C GLY A 171 -14.55 7.10 4.16
N LEU A 172 -13.40 7.78 4.00
CA LEU A 172 -12.09 7.28 4.44
C LEU A 172 -12.06 7.09 5.96
N TYR A 173 -12.57 8.07 6.72
CA TYR A 173 -12.66 8.00 8.18
C TYR A 173 -13.54 6.84 8.64
N GLU A 174 -14.75 6.71 8.09
CA GLU A 174 -15.69 5.63 8.46
C GLU A 174 -15.09 4.25 8.22
N THR A 175 -14.52 4.04 7.02
CA THR A 175 -13.87 2.78 6.66
C THR A 175 -12.69 2.49 7.59
N ARG A 176 -11.86 3.50 7.87
CA ARG A 176 -10.71 3.37 8.78
C ARG A 176 -11.14 3.04 10.20
N GLU A 177 -12.20 3.64 10.71
CA GLU A 177 -12.70 3.38 12.06
C GLU A 177 -13.27 1.97 12.21
N ASP A 178 -13.94 1.44 11.19
CA ASP A 178 -14.41 0.06 11.22
C ASP A 178 -13.25 -0.94 11.21
N MET A 179 -12.21 -0.66 10.41
CA MET A 179 -10.98 -1.44 10.43
C MET A 179 -10.24 -1.31 11.77
N ARG A 180 -10.18 -0.11 12.37
CA ARG A 180 -9.59 0.12 13.70
C ARG A 180 -10.25 -0.77 14.74
N LYS A 181 -11.59 -0.80 14.81
CA LYS A 181 -12.33 -1.65 15.76
C LYS A 181 -11.96 -3.13 15.59
N LYS A 182 -11.88 -3.61 14.36
CA LYS A 182 -11.45 -5.00 14.05
C LYS A 182 -10.04 -5.26 14.59
N VAL A 183 -9.08 -4.38 14.29
CA VAL A 183 -7.68 -4.52 14.72
C VAL A 183 -7.55 -4.49 16.25
N GLU A 184 -8.24 -3.56 16.91
CA GLU A 184 -8.18 -3.42 18.37
C GLU A 184 -8.83 -4.60 19.09
N GLY A 185 -9.95 -5.11 18.57
CA GLY A 185 -10.59 -6.32 19.09
C GLY A 185 -9.64 -7.53 19.02
N LEU A 186 -9.01 -7.74 17.87
CA LEU A 186 -8.04 -8.83 17.68
C LEU A 186 -6.79 -8.66 18.56
N TYR A 187 -6.30 -7.43 18.70
CA TYR A 187 -5.13 -7.13 19.54
C TYR A 187 -5.40 -7.35 21.04
N LEU A 188 -6.62 -7.08 21.52
CA LEU A 188 -7.01 -7.38 22.90
C LEU A 188 -7.08 -8.89 23.16
N MET A 189 -7.58 -9.67 22.20
CA MET A 189 -7.58 -11.14 22.28
C MET A 189 -6.16 -11.69 22.34
N LEU A 190 -5.24 -11.15 21.51
CA LEU A 190 -3.82 -11.48 21.52
C LEU A 190 -3.21 -11.30 22.92
N ILE A 191 -3.33 -10.10 23.50
CA ILE A 191 -2.76 -9.79 24.83
C ILE A 191 -3.36 -10.68 25.92
N SER A 192 -4.64 -11.01 25.81
CA SER A 192 -5.32 -11.87 26.79
C SER A 192 -4.82 -13.32 26.73
N ASN A 193 -4.47 -13.80 25.54
CA ASN A 193 -3.92 -15.14 25.33
C ASN A 193 -2.45 -15.25 25.77
N GLU A 194 -1.66 -14.17 25.69
CA GLU A 194 -0.26 -14.14 26.16
C GLU A 194 -0.10 -14.14 27.68
N LYS A 195 -1.17 -13.83 28.42
CA LYS A 195 -1.17 -13.74 29.89
C LYS A 195 -1.60 -15.02 30.60
N ASN A 196 -2.07 -16.03 29.86
CA ASN A 196 -2.52 -17.33 30.37
C ASN A 196 -1.49 -18.41 30.03
#